data_AF-R0E6I7-F1
#
_entry.id   AF-R0E6I7-F1
#
_cell.length_a   1.000
_cell.length_b   1.000
_cell.length_c   1.000
_cell.angle_alpha   90.00
_cell.angle_beta   90.00
_cell.angle_gamma   90.00
#
_symmetry.space_group_name_H-M   'P 1'
#
loop_
_entity.id
_entity.type
_entity.pdbx_description
1 polymer ?
#
loop_
_entity_poly.entity_id
_entity_poly.type
_entity_poly.pdbx_seq_one_letter_code
_entity_poly.pdbx_strand_id
1 'polypeptide(L)'
;MTSLVNRVNAPISAGQRAQLERDARDLYGTAKRKGNTLDQWDHANEAPAAREYFELGCWLYYFTQRYRRGQDDLDLRIDIVRRLFLAGLYNPGYMFFTVFDFGERQFDNIFEQGDAAQVKEGLRAFLGNDKIRKGFEYHGWSPEGVQPALF
;
A
#
# COMPACT_ATOMS: atom_id res chain seq x y z
N MET A 1 8.13 14.89 -8.01
CA MET A 1 7.37 14.40 -6.84
C MET A 1 5.95 14.96 -6.64
N THR A 2 5.40 15.90 -7.41
CA THR A 2 4.12 16.59 -7.05
C THR A 2 2.83 16.03 -7.65
N SER A 3 2.86 15.24 -8.73
CA SER A 3 1.63 14.89 -9.47
C SER A 3 0.74 13.83 -8.79
N LEU A 4 1.33 12.87 -8.06
CA LEU A 4 0.58 11.77 -7.42
C LEU A 4 0.27 12.03 -5.94
N VAL A 5 1.17 12.70 -5.22
CA VAL A 5 1.08 12.94 -3.77
C VAL A 5 -0.20 13.69 -3.36
N ASN A 6 -0.67 14.61 -4.22
CA ASN A 6 -1.86 15.42 -3.97
C ASN A 6 -3.16 14.79 -4.50
N ARG A 7 -3.07 13.66 -5.20
CA ARG A 7 -4.28 12.99 -5.72
C ARG A 7 -4.96 12.23 -4.60
N VAL A 8 -6.23 12.54 -4.40
CA VAL A 8 -7.11 11.76 -3.54
C VAL A 8 -7.37 10.40 -4.19
N ASN A 9 -7.80 10.43 -5.46
CA ASN A 9 -8.22 9.24 -6.19
C ASN A 9 -7.06 8.56 -6.93
N ALA A 10 -7.01 7.23 -6.83
CA ALA A 10 -6.09 6.37 -7.56
C ALA A 10 -6.28 6.53 -9.08
N PRO A 11 -5.18 6.58 -9.85
CA PRO A 11 -5.22 6.75 -11.30
C PRO A 11 -5.58 5.43 -12.02
N ILE A 12 -6.76 4.92 -11.73
CA ILE A 12 -7.38 3.75 -12.36
C ILE A 12 -8.57 4.19 -13.22
N SER A 13 -8.94 3.38 -14.22
CA SER A 13 -10.10 3.67 -15.05
C SER A 13 -11.41 3.53 -14.27
N ALA A 14 -12.47 4.19 -14.75
CA ALA A 14 -13.81 4.03 -14.19
C ALA A 14 -14.29 2.56 -14.21
N GLY A 15 -13.92 1.82 -15.27
CA GLY A 15 -14.23 0.39 -15.37
C GLY A 15 -13.51 -0.46 -14.31
N GLN A 16 -12.23 -0.17 -14.05
CA GLN A 16 -11.47 -0.83 -12.98
C GLN A 16 -12.07 -0.52 -11.61
N ARG A 17 -12.37 0.75 -11.34
CA ARG A 17 -13.00 1.16 -10.08
C ARG A 17 -14.35 0.46 -9.86
N ALA A 18 -15.22 0.47 -10.86
CA ALA A 18 -16.52 -0.22 -10.77
C ALA A 18 -16.38 -1.74 -10.58
N GLN A 19 -15.33 -2.35 -11.14
CA GLN A 19 -15.04 -3.76 -10.88
C GLN A 19 -14.60 -3.98 -9.43
N LEU A 20 -13.68 -3.17 -8.91
CA LEU A 20 -13.24 -3.25 -7.52
C LEU A 20 -14.38 -3.00 -6.53
N GLU A 21 -15.30 -2.08 -6.83
CA GLU A 21 -16.51 -1.85 -6.01
C GLU A 21 -17.42 -3.07 -5.97
N ARG A 22 -17.59 -3.77 -7.10
CA ARG A 22 -18.35 -5.04 -7.14
C ARG A 22 -17.63 -6.12 -6.36
N ASP A 23 -16.32 -6.23 -6.54
CA ASP A 23 -15.50 -7.24 -5.87
C ASP A 23 -15.48 -7.04 -4.35
N ALA A 24 -15.41 -5.79 -3.87
CA ALA A 24 -15.48 -5.43 -2.45
C ALA A 24 -16.83 -5.74 -1.79
N ARG A 25 -17.91 -5.87 -2.57
CA ARG A 25 -19.24 -6.27 -2.08
C ARG A 25 -19.41 -7.79 -1.98
N ASP A 26 -18.60 -8.55 -2.71
CA ASP A 26 -18.67 -10.00 -2.84
C ASP A 26 -17.26 -10.61 -2.78
N LEU A 27 -16.66 -10.63 -1.59
CA LEU A 27 -15.29 -11.15 -1.40
C LEU A 27 -15.20 -12.64 -1.72
N TYR A 28 -16.15 -13.46 -1.27
CA TYR A 28 -16.14 -14.91 -1.58
C TYR A 28 -16.24 -15.19 -3.07
N GLY A 29 -17.15 -14.51 -3.78
CA GLY A 29 -17.24 -14.65 -5.23
C GLY A 29 -16.01 -14.10 -5.94
N THR A 30 -15.39 -13.03 -5.42
CA THR A 30 -14.11 -12.51 -5.93
C THR A 30 -12.98 -13.52 -5.76
N ALA A 31 -12.82 -14.10 -4.57
CA ALA A 31 -11.84 -15.14 -4.29
C ALA A 31 -12.02 -16.32 -5.24
N LYS A 32 -13.26 -16.79 -5.42
CA LYS A 32 -13.59 -17.86 -6.38
C LYS A 32 -13.22 -17.48 -7.82
N ARG A 33 -13.53 -16.26 -8.28
CA ARG A 33 -13.19 -15.79 -9.64
C ARG A 33 -11.67 -15.70 -9.86
N LYS A 34 -10.92 -15.33 -8.83
CA LYS A 34 -9.46 -15.20 -8.87
C LYS A 34 -8.71 -16.49 -8.58
N GLY A 35 -9.40 -17.56 -8.15
CA GLY A 35 -8.78 -18.82 -7.76
C GLY A 35 -8.06 -18.77 -6.41
N ASN A 36 -8.44 -17.83 -5.55
CA ASN A 36 -7.88 -17.70 -4.20
C ASN A 36 -8.71 -18.52 -3.20
N THR A 37 -8.04 -19.08 -2.20
CA THR A 37 -8.73 -19.55 -0.99
C THR A 37 -8.95 -18.36 -0.09
N LEU A 38 -10.18 -18.16 0.37
CA LEU A 38 -10.55 -17.13 1.34
C LEU A 38 -11.31 -17.83 2.46
N ASP A 39 -10.68 -17.94 3.62
CA ASP A 39 -11.35 -18.52 4.79
C ASP A 39 -12.18 -17.46 5.54
N GLN A 40 -12.80 -17.86 6.64
CA GLN A 40 -13.65 -16.96 7.44
C GLN A 40 -12.84 -15.87 8.14
N TRP A 41 -11.60 -16.16 8.57
CA TRP A 41 -10.75 -15.21 9.26
C TRP A 41 -10.21 -14.15 8.30
N ASP A 42 -9.75 -14.59 7.13
CA ASP A 42 -9.33 -13.70 6.06
C ASP A 42 -10.49 -12.80 5.62
N HIS A 43 -11.69 -13.37 5.43
CA HIS A 43 -12.87 -12.58 5.11
C HIS A 43 -13.20 -11.55 6.20
N ALA A 44 -13.13 -11.94 7.48
CA ALA A 44 -13.40 -11.05 8.61
C ALA A 44 -12.40 -9.88 8.68
N ASN A 45 -11.17 -10.08 8.21
CA ASN A 45 -10.14 -9.04 8.14
C ASN A 45 -10.25 -8.17 6.87
N GLU A 46 -10.42 -8.79 5.71
CA GLU A 46 -10.45 -8.09 4.41
C GLU A 46 -11.76 -7.31 4.17
N ALA A 47 -12.91 -7.83 4.62
CA ALA A 47 -14.20 -7.20 4.30
C ALA A 47 -14.37 -5.79 4.92
N PRO A 48 -14.01 -5.54 6.19
CA PRO A 48 -14.01 -4.18 6.75
C PRO A 48 -13.03 -3.28 6.00
N ALA A 49 -11.81 -3.76 5.73
CA ALA A 49 -10.79 -2.96 5.07
C ALA A 49 -11.17 -2.56 3.63
N ALA A 50 -11.80 -3.48 2.89
CA ALA A 50 -12.31 -3.19 1.55
C ALA A 50 -13.41 -2.10 1.54
N ARG A 51 -14.12 -1.91 2.66
CA ARG A 51 -15.14 -0.86 2.81
C ARG A 51 -14.56 0.44 3.33
N GLU A 52 -13.82 0.39 4.44
CA GLU A 52 -13.31 1.54 5.17
C GLU A 52 -12.15 2.22 4.43
N TYR A 53 -11.32 1.42 3.76
CA TYR A 53 -10.11 1.87 3.08
C TYR A 53 -10.20 1.65 1.57
N PHE A 54 -11.41 1.70 0.98
CA PHE A 54 -11.62 1.39 -0.44
C PHE A 54 -10.69 2.20 -1.38
N GLU A 55 -10.53 3.50 -1.13
CA GLU A 55 -9.67 4.34 -1.96
C GLU A 55 -8.19 3.99 -1.80
N LEU A 56 -7.75 3.67 -0.58
CA LEU A 56 -6.41 3.15 -0.34
C LEU A 56 -6.22 1.82 -1.08
N GLY A 57 -7.19 0.92 -1.01
CA GLY A 57 -7.22 -0.32 -1.79
C GLY A 57 -7.06 -0.06 -3.29
N CYS A 58 -7.73 0.95 -3.84
CA CYS A 58 -7.56 1.34 -5.25
C CYS A 58 -6.12 1.78 -5.57
N TRP A 59 -5.45 2.49 -4.67
CA TRP A 59 -4.04 2.85 -4.81
C TRP A 59 -3.12 1.62 -4.75
N LEU A 60 -3.40 0.70 -3.82
CA LEU A 60 -2.65 -0.56 -3.69
C LEU A 60 -2.82 -1.43 -4.94
N TYR A 61 -4.03 -1.53 -5.48
CA TYR A 61 -4.29 -2.17 -6.76
C TYR A 61 -3.50 -1.52 -7.90
N TYR A 62 -3.55 -0.19 -8.01
CA TYR A 62 -2.78 0.54 -9.02
C TYR A 62 -1.28 0.23 -8.92
N PHE A 63 -0.72 0.25 -7.71
CA PHE A 63 0.67 -0.11 -7.46
C PHE A 63 0.96 -1.55 -7.90
N THR A 64 0.17 -2.53 -7.47
CA THR A 64 0.36 -3.94 -7.86
C THR A 64 0.35 -4.10 -9.39
N GLN A 65 -0.55 -3.43 -10.10
CA GLN A 65 -0.59 -3.50 -11.57
C GLN A 65 0.67 -2.90 -12.22
N ARG A 66 1.23 -1.82 -11.66
CA ARG A 66 2.49 -1.25 -12.15
C ARG A 66 3.68 -2.14 -11.83
N TYR A 67 3.75 -2.64 -10.60
CA TYR A 67 4.80 -3.56 -10.15
C TYR A 67 4.88 -4.80 -11.04
N ARG A 68 3.74 -5.46 -11.32
CA ARG A 68 3.68 -6.62 -12.23
C ARG A 68 4.18 -6.34 -13.64
N ARG A 69 4.18 -5.08 -14.07
CA ARG A 69 4.67 -4.64 -15.39
C ARG A 69 6.11 -4.11 -15.36
N GLY A 70 6.77 -4.11 -14.19
CA GLY A 70 8.08 -3.47 -14.00
C GLY A 70 8.02 -1.96 -14.22
N GLN A 71 6.89 -1.33 -13.89
CA GLN A 71 6.62 0.08 -14.13
C GLN A 71 6.39 0.87 -12.83
N ASP A 72 6.61 0.25 -11.67
CA ASP A 72 6.69 0.99 -10.41
C ASP A 72 7.97 1.82 -10.37
N ASP A 73 7.89 2.96 -9.72
CA ASP A 73 9.02 3.86 -9.50
C ASP A 73 9.14 4.18 -8.00
N LEU A 74 10.28 4.78 -7.64
CA LEU A 74 10.58 5.14 -6.25
C LEU A 74 9.52 6.07 -5.65
N ASP A 75 9.05 7.06 -6.42
CA ASP A 75 8.03 8.03 -5.99
C ASP A 75 6.72 7.32 -5.63
N LEU A 76 6.26 6.38 -6.46
CA LEU A 76 5.06 5.60 -6.21
C LEU A 76 5.22 4.71 -4.97
N ARG A 77 6.38 4.05 -4.82
CA ARG A 77 6.68 3.23 -3.65
C ARG A 77 6.65 4.03 -2.35
N ILE A 78 7.26 5.22 -2.33
CA ILE A 78 7.18 6.16 -1.21
C ILE A 78 5.71 6.54 -0.94
N ASP A 79 4.95 6.89 -1.98
CA ASP A 79 3.55 7.31 -1.81
C ASP A 79 2.65 6.20 -1.26
N ILE A 80 2.86 4.94 -1.67
CA ILE A 80 2.11 3.79 -1.15
C ILE A 80 2.36 3.59 0.33
N VAL A 81 3.62 3.59 0.77
CA VAL A 81 3.94 3.47 2.20
C VAL A 81 3.40 4.66 2.99
N ARG A 82 3.52 5.88 2.45
CA ARG A 82 2.95 7.08 3.06
C ARG A 82 1.45 6.93 3.28
N ARG A 83 0.70 6.48 2.27
CA ARG A 83 -0.77 6.31 2.36
C ARG A 83 -1.16 5.23 3.37
N LEU A 84 -0.46 4.10 3.38
CA LEU A 84 -0.65 3.05 4.39
C LEU A 84 -0.45 3.60 5.81
N PHE A 85 0.65 4.32 6.04
CA PHE A 85 0.95 4.88 7.36
C PHE A 85 -0.04 5.97 7.76
N LEU A 86 -0.47 6.84 6.83
CA LEU A 86 -1.53 7.83 7.08
C LEU A 86 -2.88 7.19 7.42
N ALA A 87 -3.14 5.98 6.95
CA ALA A 87 -4.30 5.18 7.36
C ALA A 87 -4.10 4.50 8.73
N GLY A 88 -2.88 4.50 9.27
CA GLY A 88 -2.51 3.81 10.52
C GLY A 88 -2.15 2.34 10.31
N LEU A 89 -1.92 1.93 9.06
CA LEU A 89 -1.61 0.55 8.68
C LEU A 89 -0.10 0.42 8.44
N TYR A 90 0.62 -0.10 9.44
CA TYR A 90 2.08 -0.18 9.39
C TYR A 90 2.60 -1.50 8.84
N ASN A 91 1.81 -2.57 9.00
CA ASN A 91 1.98 -3.84 8.31
C ASN A 91 0.58 -4.34 7.90
N PRO A 92 0.13 -4.13 6.66
CA PRO A 92 -1.22 -4.48 6.24
C PRO A 92 -1.44 -5.99 6.08
N GLY A 93 -0.39 -6.82 6.09
CA GLY A 93 -0.52 -8.26 5.88
C GLY A 93 -1.28 -8.58 4.59
N TYR A 94 -2.31 -9.42 4.69
CA TYR A 94 -3.21 -9.80 3.60
C TYR A 94 -4.53 -9.01 3.56
N MET A 95 -4.65 -7.93 4.33
CA MET A 95 -5.89 -7.13 4.48
C MET A 95 -6.47 -6.60 3.16
N PHE A 96 -5.67 -6.50 2.09
CA PHE A 96 -6.08 -5.98 0.78
C PHE A 96 -5.91 -7.00 -0.36
N PHE A 97 -5.73 -8.28 -0.04
CA PHE A 97 -5.24 -9.25 -1.02
C PHE A 97 -6.32 -9.65 -2.04
N THR A 98 -7.48 -10.11 -1.58
CA THR A 98 -8.50 -10.71 -2.45
C THR A 98 -9.05 -9.71 -3.45
N VAL A 99 -9.32 -8.48 -3.04
CA VAL A 99 -9.90 -7.46 -3.94
C VAL A 99 -8.81 -6.70 -4.70
N PHE A 100 -7.78 -6.22 -4.00
CA PHE A 100 -6.82 -5.27 -4.55
C PHE A 100 -5.49 -5.89 -4.96
N ASP A 101 -5.32 -7.21 -4.81
CA ASP A 101 -4.10 -7.95 -5.13
C ASP A 101 -2.85 -7.44 -4.37
N PHE A 102 -3.04 -6.92 -3.16
CA PHE A 102 -1.93 -6.41 -2.34
C PHE A 102 -1.83 -7.20 -1.03
N GLY A 103 -0.73 -7.92 -0.86
CA GLY A 103 -0.41 -8.66 0.37
C GLY A 103 1.03 -8.42 0.85
N GLU A 104 1.47 -9.21 1.81
CA GLU A 104 2.81 -9.12 2.42
C GLU A 104 3.93 -9.04 1.38
N ARG A 105 3.91 -9.93 0.38
CA ARG A 105 4.92 -9.93 -0.68
C ARG A 105 4.99 -8.61 -1.45
N GLN A 106 3.85 -7.98 -1.74
CA GLN A 106 3.85 -6.67 -2.41
C GLN A 106 4.38 -5.57 -1.50
N PHE A 107 4.10 -5.64 -0.20
CA PHE A 107 4.63 -4.71 0.79
C PHE A 107 6.15 -4.85 0.95
N ASP A 108 6.66 -6.08 1.13
CA ASP A 108 8.10 -6.35 1.28
C ASP A 108 8.88 -5.93 0.03
N ASN A 109 8.33 -6.22 -1.16
CA ASN A 109 8.90 -5.83 -2.44
C ASN A 109 9.11 -4.30 -2.58
N ILE A 110 8.41 -3.46 -1.80
CA ILE A 110 8.66 -2.02 -1.81
C ILE A 110 10.09 -1.71 -1.33
N PHE A 111 10.61 -2.51 -0.39
CA PHE A 111 11.90 -2.32 0.26
C PHE A 111 12.98 -3.28 -0.25
N GLU A 112 12.62 -4.36 -0.95
CA GLU A 112 13.60 -5.36 -1.44
C GLU A 112 14.27 -4.99 -2.78
N GLN A 113 13.99 -3.83 -3.38
CA GLN A 113 14.56 -3.43 -4.68
C GLN A 113 16.00 -2.86 -4.62
N GLY A 114 16.70 -3.02 -3.49
CA GLY A 114 18.06 -2.51 -3.30
C GLY A 114 18.16 -1.02 -2.98
N ASP A 115 17.03 -0.32 -2.91
CA ASP A 115 16.92 1.11 -2.64
C ASP A 115 15.99 1.44 -1.45
N ALA A 116 15.84 0.49 -0.52
CA ALA A 116 15.06 0.64 0.71
C ALA A 116 15.39 1.95 1.45
N ALA A 117 16.67 2.33 1.47
CA ALA A 117 17.13 3.56 2.13
C ALA A 117 16.52 4.81 1.49
N GLN A 118 16.35 4.83 0.17
CA GLN A 118 15.75 5.96 -0.56
C GLN A 118 14.25 6.06 -0.29
N VAL A 119 13.55 4.92 -0.19
CA VAL A 119 12.13 4.90 0.21
C VAL A 119 11.97 5.49 1.61
N LYS A 120 12.81 5.05 2.56
CA LYS A 120 12.79 5.56 3.95
C LYS A 120 13.09 7.06 3.98
N GLU A 121 14.09 7.51 3.24
CA GLU A 121 14.45 8.93 3.18
C GLU A 121 13.32 9.79 2.60
N GLY A 122 12.66 9.32 1.53
CA GLY A 122 11.49 9.99 0.96
C GLY A 122 10.33 10.13 1.95
N LEU A 123 10.15 9.16 2.85
CA LEU A 123 9.12 9.23 3.89
C LEU A 123 9.45 10.24 5.00
N ARG A 124 10.73 10.60 5.21
CA ARG A 124 11.13 11.53 6.27
C ARG A 124 10.56 12.92 6.10
N ALA A 125 10.34 13.34 4.86
CA ALA A 125 9.67 14.59 4.53
C ALA A 125 8.27 14.72 5.18
N PHE A 126 7.69 13.60 5.63
CA PHE A 126 6.36 13.53 6.24
C PHE A 126 6.39 13.24 7.76
N LEU A 127 7.55 13.26 8.41
CA LEU A 127 7.68 12.97 9.86
C LEU A 127 6.97 13.99 10.77
N GLY A 128 6.57 15.15 10.25
CA GLY A 128 5.68 16.07 10.95
C GLY A 128 4.28 15.49 11.20
N ASN A 129 3.92 14.37 10.57
CA ASN A 129 2.68 13.64 10.84
C ASN A 129 2.90 12.51 11.83
N ASP A 130 2.13 12.50 12.93
CA ASP A 130 2.23 11.51 14.00
C ASP A 130 2.06 10.06 13.53
N LYS A 131 1.20 9.81 12.54
CA LYS A 131 0.99 8.44 12.05
C LYS A 131 2.20 7.94 11.27
N ILE A 132 2.86 8.81 10.51
CA ILE A 132 4.10 8.48 9.80
C ILE A 132 5.21 8.19 10.82
N ARG A 133 5.36 9.04 11.83
CA ARG A 133 6.31 8.86 12.92
C ARG A 133 6.11 7.52 13.65
N LYS A 134 4.87 7.17 14.00
CA LYS A 134 4.54 5.85 14.57
C LYS A 134 4.88 4.69 13.64
N GLY A 135 4.78 4.87 12.33
CA GLY A 135 5.23 3.87 11.36
C GLY A 135 6.75 3.66 11.41
N PHE A 136 7.54 4.74 11.55
CA PHE A 136 8.99 4.62 11.78
C PHE A 136 9.29 3.87 13.09
N GLU A 137 8.59 4.23 14.18
CA GLU A 137 8.72 3.55 15.48
C GLU A 137 8.38 2.06 15.39
N TYR A 138 7.26 1.71 14.74
CA TYR A 138 6.81 0.33 14.52
C TYR A 138 7.88 -0.53 13.84
N HIS A 139 8.55 0.03 12.83
CA HIS A 139 9.58 -0.67 12.06
C HIS A 139 11.01 -0.51 12.63
N GLY A 140 11.17 0.19 13.75
CA GLY A 140 12.49 0.47 14.35
C GLY A 140 13.39 1.34 13.47
N TRP A 141 12.82 2.17 12.60
CA TRP A 141 13.59 3.07 11.74
C TRP A 141 13.93 4.35 12.49
N SER A 142 15.20 4.77 12.43
CA SER A 142 15.61 6.07 12.98
C SER A 142 14.80 7.20 12.30
N PRO A 143 14.22 8.15 13.04
CA PRO A 143 13.61 9.37 12.48
C PRO A 143 14.64 10.40 12.02
N GLU A 144 15.87 10.28 12.50
CA GLU A 144 17.03 11.05 12.06
C GLU A 144 17.60 10.37 10.80
N GLY A 145 17.83 11.15 9.74
CA GLY A 145 18.35 10.72 8.44
C GLY A 145 19.59 9.84 8.52
N VAL A 146 20.00 9.27 7.39
CA VAL A 146 21.39 8.79 7.29
C VAL A 146 22.27 10.03 7.42
N GLN A 147 22.90 10.24 8.58
CA GLN A 147 23.97 11.23 8.67
C GLN A 147 25.05 10.78 7.68
N PRO A 148 25.46 11.61 6.71
CA PRO A 148 26.63 11.29 5.93
C PRO A 148 27.78 11.11 6.94
N ALA A 149 28.38 9.93 6.94
CA ALA A 149 29.55 9.70 7.75
C ALA A 149 30.59 10.72 7.33
N LEU A 150 30.97 11.61 8.26
CA LEU A 150 32.08 12.53 8.10
C LEU A 150 33.36 11.67 8.03
N PHE A 151 33.76 11.30 6.82
CA PHE A 151 35.08 10.77 6.51
C PHE A 151 35.74 11.69 5.49
#